data_AF-A0A401RHU7-F1
#
_entry.id   AF-A0A401RHU7-F1
#
_cell.length_a   1.000
_cell.length_b   1.000
_cell.length_c   1.000
_cell.angle_alpha   90.00
_cell.angle_beta   90.00
_cell.angle_gamma   90.00
#
_symmetry.space_group_name_H-M   'P 1'
#
loop_
_entity.id
_entity.type
_entity.pdbx_description
1 polymer ?
#
loop_
_entity_poly.entity_id
_entity_poly.type
_entity_poly.pdbx_seq_one_letter_code
_entity_poly.pdbx_strand_id
1 'polypeptide(L)'
;PCGEARDGLAMKEERGVKERGCGCNGEEGREGMAVKEGGEQSICQARAAVMVYDDGNKKWVPAGGATGFSRVHIYHHTGNNTFRVVGRKIQDHQVVINCAIPKGLKYNQATQTFHQWRDARQVYGLNFGSKEDANVFASAMMHALEVLNSQDSGTCSKS
;
A
#
# COMPACT_ATOMS: atom_id res chain seq x y z
N PRO A 1 7.22 -67.07 18.78
CA PRO A 1 6.15 -66.34 18.05
C PRO A 1 6.78 -65.54 16.90
N CYS A 2 6.40 -65.91 15.66
CA CYS A 2 6.60 -65.27 14.33
C CYS A 2 7.69 -64.18 14.19
N GLY A 3 8.60 -64.20 13.23
CA GLY A 3 8.71 -64.90 11.94
C GLY A 3 9.61 -64.03 11.03
N GLU A 4 10.46 -64.68 10.24
CA GLU A 4 11.69 -64.18 9.60
C GLU A 4 11.53 -63.41 8.25
N ALA A 5 12.70 -63.02 7.72
CA ALA A 5 13.11 -62.80 6.32
C ALA A 5 13.06 -61.34 5.80
N ARG A 6 14.16 -60.68 5.41
CA ARG A 6 15.30 -60.94 4.48
C ARG A 6 14.98 -60.72 2.99
N ASP A 7 15.88 -59.91 2.41
CA ASP A 7 16.44 -59.92 1.05
C ASP A 7 15.73 -59.23 -0.13
N GLY A 8 16.56 -58.51 -0.89
CA GLY A 8 16.48 -58.30 -2.34
C GLY A 8 15.94 -56.95 -2.78
N LEU A 9 16.39 -56.31 -3.85
CA LEU A 9 17.46 -56.57 -4.82
C LEU A 9 17.56 -55.30 -5.69
N ALA A 10 18.76 -54.92 -6.13
CA ALA A 10 19.00 -53.90 -7.15
C ALA A 10 18.70 -54.42 -8.57
N MET A 11 18.54 -53.49 -9.53
CA MET A 11 18.49 -53.58 -11.02
C MET A 11 17.28 -52.78 -11.54
N LYS A 12 17.27 -51.99 -12.63
CA LYS A 12 18.16 -51.83 -13.79
C LYS A 12 17.68 -50.65 -14.67
N GLU A 13 18.61 -50.07 -15.45
CA GLU A 13 18.52 -49.58 -16.85
C GLU A 13 17.28 -48.80 -17.36
N GLU A 14 17.41 -47.55 -17.84
CA GLU A 14 17.92 -47.05 -19.15
C GLU A 14 16.87 -46.90 -20.27
N ARG A 15 16.83 -45.67 -20.81
CA ARG A 15 16.48 -45.20 -22.17
C ARG A 15 15.04 -45.31 -22.68
N GLY A 16 14.55 -44.16 -23.14
CA GLY A 16 13.40 -44.04 -24.03
C GLY A 16 13.24 -42.63 -24.60
N VAL A 17 14.18 -42.20 -25.46
CA VAL A 17 13.93 -41.07 -26.39
C VAL A 17 12.94 -41.55 -27.45
N LYS A 18 11.84 -40.80 -27.62
CA LYS A 18 11.12 -40.73 -28.90
C LYS A 18 10.69 -39.29 -29.17
N GLU A 19 11.42 -38.68 -30.09
CA GLU A 19 10.99 -37.52 -30.86
C GLU A 19 9.72 -37.87 -31.66
N ARG A 20 8.76 -36.95 -31.69
CA ARG A 20 7.92 -36.66 -32.85
C ARG A 20 7.52 -35.20 -32.77
N GLY A 21 8.21 -34.37 -33.56
CA GLY A 21 7.71 -33.07 -33.94
C GLY A 21 6.50 -33.23 -34.86
N CYS A 22 5.51 -32.35 -34.70
CA CYS A 22 4.59 -32.01 -35.76
C CYS A 22 4.68 -30.49 -35.97
N GLY A 23 4.83 -30.11 -37.24
CA GLY A 23 5.25 -28.80 -37.69
C GLY A 23 4.23 -27.68 -37.51
N CYS A 24 4.78 -26.49 -37.75
CA CYS A 24 4.24 -25.15 -37.72
C CYS A 24 2.94 -24.99 -38.54
N ASN A 25 1.99 -24.20 -38.04
CA ASN A 25 1.47 -23.00 -38.71
C ASN A 25 0.61 -22.19 -37.73
N GLY A 26 0.81 -20.87 -37.75
CA GLY A 26 0.42 -19.97 -36.68
C GLY A 26 -1.05 -19.65 -36.60
N GLU A 27 -1.45 -19.25 -35.40
CA GLU A 27 -2.49 -18.25 -35.19
C GLU A 27 -1.99 -17.29 -34.11
N GLU A 28 -1.92 -16.01 -34.47
CA GLU A 28 -1.70 -14.87 -33.58
C GLU A 28 -2.82 -14.78 -32.55
N GLY A 29 -2.73 -15.57 -31.49
CA GLY A 29 -3.54 -15.38 -30.29
C GLY A 29 -2.82 -14.40 -29.37
N ARG A 30 -3.09 -13.11 -29.54
CA ARG A 30 -2.74 -12.05 -28.58
C ARG A 30 -2.91 -12.60 -27.16
N GLU A 31 -1.80 -12.86 -26.46
CA GLU A 31 -1.83 -12.94 -25.01
C GLU A 31 -2.43 -11.62 -24.57
N GLY A 32 -3.69 -11.70 -24.12
CA GLY A 32 -4.45 -10.55 -23.66
C GLY A 32 -3.59 -9.86 -22.63
N MET A 33 -3.01 -8.73 -23.05
CA MET A 33 -2.34 -7.78 -22.21
C MET A 33 -3.31 -7.53 -21.07
N ALA A 34 -3.07 -8.13 -19.91
CA ALA A 34 -3.79 -7.78 -18.72
C ALA A 34 -3.56 -6.28 -18.61
N VAL A 35 -4.59 -5.50 -18.93
CA VAL A 35 -4.59 -4.08 -18.69
C VAL A 35 -4.32 -4.01 -17.20
N LYS A 36 -3.10 -3.59 -16.84
CA LYS A 36 -2.74 -3.29 -15.47
C LYS A 36 -3.51 -2.02 -15.17
N GLU A 37 -4.84 -2.12 -15.03
CA GLU A 37 -5.69 -1.05 -14.54
C GLU A 37 -5.00 -0.56 -13.28
N GLY A 38 -4.53 0.69 -13.32
CA GLY A 38 -3.49 1.18 -12.43
C GLY A 38 -3.89 1.03 -10.98
N GLY A 39 -3.53 -0.11 -10.40
CA GLY A 39 -4.00 -0.54 -9.10
C GLY A 39 -3.50 0.40 -8.02
N GLU A 40 -4.29 0.49 -6.96
CA GLU A 40 -3.87 1.23 -5.79
C GLU A 40 -2.81 0.45 -5.02
N GLN A 41 -1.68 1.09 -4.73
CA GLN A 41 -0.52 0.47 -4.07
C GLN A 41 -0.14 1.26 -2.82
N SER A 42 0.19 0.56 -1.74
CA SER A 42 0.71 1.20 -0.53
C SER A 42 2.16 1.63 -0.77
N ILE A 43 2.45 2.92 -0.67
CA ILE A 43 3.82 3.45 -0.82
C ILE A 43 4.55 3.56 0.52
N CYS A 44 3.82 3.60 1.62
CA CYS A 44 4.40 3.53 2.96
C CYS A 44 3.43 2.92 3.97
N GLN A 45 3.98 2.49 5.09
CA GLN A 45 3.24 2.06 6.26
C GLN A 45 3.92 2.62 7.51
N ALA A 46 3.12 3.14 8.44
CA ALA A 46 3.60 3.60 9.73
C ALA A 46 2.62 3.20 10.86
N ARG A 47 3.14 3.10 12.07
CA ARG A 47 2.33 2.90 13.28
C ARG A 47 2.05 4.24 13.96
N ALA A 48 0.78 4.60 14.08
CA ALA A 48 0.37 5.85 14.74
C ALA A 48 -1.02 5.74 15.39
N ALA A 49 -1.24 6.46 16.48
CA ALA A 49 -2.58 6.74 16.96
C ALA A 49 -3.18 7.88 16.14
N VAL A 50 -4.36 7.63 15.58
CA VAL A 50 -5.07 8.60 14.72
C VAL A 50 -5.96 9.47 15.59
N MET A 51 -5.80 10.77 15.44
CA MET A 51 -6.52 11.80 16.18
C MET A 51 -7.27 12.69 15.21
N VAL A 52 -8.41 13.21 15.65
CA VAL A 52 -9.17 14.25 14.95
C VAL A 52 -9.32 15.44 15.89
N TYR A 53 -9.21 16.65 15.36
CA TYR A 53 -9.43 17.86 16.15
C TYR A 53 -10.93 18.17 16.21
N ASP A 54 -11.46 18.27 17.42
CA ASP A 54 -12.82 18.70 17.70
C ASP A 54 -12.80 20.23 17.89
N ASP A 55 -13.26 20.97 16.87
CA ASP A 55 -13.29 22.43 16.89
C ASP A 55 -14.25 22.99 17.97
N GLY A 56 -15.32 22.26 18.30
CA GLY A 56 -16.29 22.69 19.31
C GLY A 56 -15.70 22.66 20.72
N ASN A 57 -14.93 21.60 21.03
CA ASN A 57 -14.27 21.45 22.32
C ASN A 57 -12.80 21.90 22.33
N LYS A 58 -12.28 22.38 21.20
CA LYS A 58 -10.88 22.81 20.99
C LYS A 58 -9.86 21.79 21.50
N LYS A 59 -10.09 20.51 21.20
CA LYS A 59 -9.25 19.41 21.70
C LYS A 59 -9.07 18.31 20.66
N TRP A 60 -7.96 17.58 20.77
CA TRP A 60 -7.77 16.35 20.03
C TRP A 60 -8.57 15.21 20.66
N VAL A 61 -9.28 14.46 19.84
CA VAL A 61 -10.00 13.25 20.25
C VAL A 61 -9.57 12.06 19.38
N PRO A 62 -9.57 10.83 19.91
CA PRO A 62 -9.17 9.67 19.14
C PRO A 62 -10.16 9.39 18.01
N ALA A 63 -9.63 9.15 16.81
CA ALA A 63 -10.45 8.74 15.68
C ALA A 63 -11.05 7.35 15.93
N GLY A 64 -12.33 7.17 15.59
CA GLY A 64 -13.07 5.94 15.89
C GLY A 64 -13.54 5.80 17.35
N GLY A 65 -13.41 6.85 18.17
CA GLY A 65 -14.03 6.93 19.51
C GLY A 65 -13.25 6.25 20.64
N ALA A 66 -12.19 5.49 20.34
CA ALA A 66 -11.32 4.86 21.34
C ALA A 66 -9.85 5.11 21.02
N THR A 67 -9.02 5.26 22.05
CA THR A 67 -7.56 5.37 21.89
C THR A 67 -6.96 4.07 21.36
N GLY A 68 -5.78 4.15 20.75
CA GLY A 68 -5.05 2.97 20.28
C GLY A 68 -4.25 3.22 19.00
N PHE A 69 -3.29 2.34 18.75
CA PHE A 69 -2.48 2.40 17.53
C PHE A 69 -3.22 1.83 16.33
N SER A 70 -3.00 2.48 15.20
CA SER A 70 -3.43 2.06 13.88
C SER A 70 -2.22 1.80 13.00
N ARG A 71 -2.40 0.90 12.04
CA ARG A 71 -1.53 0.77 10.89
C ARG A 71 -2.03 1.74 9.83
N VAL A 72 -1.23 2.75 9.54
CA VAL A 72 -1.58 3.85 8.63
C VAL A 72 -0.75 3.72 7.37
N HIS A 73 -1.42 3.74 6.22
CA HIS A 73 -0.85 3.64 4.90
C HIS A 73 -1.09 4.92 4.13
N ILE A 74 -0.12 5.28 3.27
CA ILE A 74 -0.38 6.16 2.14
C ILE A 74 -0.50 5.26 0.92
N TYR A 75 -1.63 5.35 0.24
CA TYR A 75 -1.91 4.64 -0.98
C TYR A 75 -1.77 5.57 -2.18
N HIS A 76 -1.22 5.04 -3.28
CA HIS A 76 -1.11 5.69 -4.58
C HIS A 76 -1.91 4.90 -5.61
N HIS A 77 -2.91 5.53 -6.20
CA HIS A 77 -3.66 4.99 -7.30
C HIS A 77 -3.01 5.43 -8.61
N THR A 78 -2.20 4.56 -9.21
CA THR A 78 -1.41 4.89 -10.40
C THR A 78 -2.26 5.25 -11.63
N GLY A 79 -3.47 4.68 -11.75
CA GLY A 79 -4.35 4.93 -12.91
C GLY A 79 -4.86 6.36 -13.05
N ASN A 80 -5.15 7.04 -11.94
CA ASN A 80 -5.60 8.44 -11.92
C ASN A 80 -4.61 9.36 -11.18
N ASN A 81 -3.45 8.82 -10.80
CA ASN A 81 -2.40 9.47 -10.02
C ASN A 81 -2.90 10.19 -8.77
N THR A 82 -3.84 9.58 -8.04
CA THR A 82 -4.35 10.11 -6.77
C THR A 82 -3.68 9.43 -5.58
N PHE A 83 -3.66 10.12 -4.45
CA PHE A 83 -3.15 9.58 -3.19
C PHE A 83 -4.20 9.70 -2.08
N ARG A 84 -4.17 8.75 -1.15
CA ARG A 84 -5.01 8.80 0.06
C ARG A 84 -4.31 8.20 1.27
N VAL A 85 -4.68 8.68 2.45
CA VAL A 85 -4.29 8.09 3.73
C VAL A 85 -5.39 7.16 4.20
N VAL A 86 -5.04 5.91 4.51
CA VAL A 86 -5.97 4.94 5.12
C VAL A 86 -5.34 4.37 6.37
N GLY A 87 -6.04 4.44 7.49
CA GLY A 87 -5.59 3.90 8.77
C GLY A 87 -6.61 2.95 9.36
N ARG A 88 -6.13 1.76 9.74
CA ARG A 88 -6.93 0.75 10.43
C ARG A 88 -6.34 0.46 11.80
N LYS A 89 -7.19 0.40 12.83
CA LYS A 89 -6.78 -0.03 14.16
C LYS A 89 -6.12 -1.40 14.10
N ILE A 90 -5.06 -1.58 14.89
CA ILE A 90 -4.32 -2.85 14.93
C ILE A 90 -5.15 -3.95 15.61
N GLN A 91 -5.99 -3.58 16.58
CA GLN A 91 -6.74 -4.53 17.42
C GLN A 91 -7.92 -5.20 16.70
N ASP A 92 -8.73 -4.41 15.97
CA ASP A 92 -10.02 -4.84 15.42
C ASP A 92 -10.17 -4.52 13.92
N HIS A 93 -9.10 -4.00 13.29
CA HIS A 93 -9.08 -3.58 11.90
C HIS A 93 -10.11 -2.49 11.53
N GLN A 94 -10.69 -1.78 12.51
CA GLN A 94 -11.61 -0.68 12.27
C GLN A 94 -10.91 0.42 11.44
N VAL A 95 -11.54 0.83 10.34
CA VAL A 95 -11.08 1.98 9.56
C VAL A 95 -11.37 3.26 10.36
N VAL A 96 -10.31 3.97 10.75
CA VAL A 96 -10.41 5.19 11.56
C VAL A 96 -10.06 6.46 10.78
N ILE A 97 -9.40 6.31 9.63
CA ILE A 97 -9.15 7.38 8.68
C ILE A 97 -9.16 6.82 7.27
N ASN A 98 -9.81 7.55 6.36
CA ASN A 98 -9.82 7.32 4.92
C ASN A 98 -10.00 8.69 4.27
N CYS A 99 -8.90 9.39 4.02
CA CYS A 99 -8.92 10.75 3.48
C CYS A 99 -8.03 10.87 2.25
N ALA A 100 -8.52 11.58 1.23
CA ALA A 100 -7.72 11.91 0.06
C ALA A 100 -6.59 12.89 0.43
N ILE A 101 -5.49 12.82 -0.32
CA ILE A 101 -4.40 13.81 -0.27
C ILE A 101 -4.57 14.70 -1.50
N PRO A 102 -5.26 15.85 -1.40
CA PRO A 102 -5.37 16.77 -2.52
C PRO A 102 -4.04 17.48 -2.79
N LYS A 103 -3.90 17.96 -4.03
CA LYS A 103 -2.81 18.87 -4.40
C LYS A 103 -2.77 20.08 -3.47
N GLY A 104 -1.57 20.51 -3.10
CA GLY A 104 -1.36 21.67 -2.24
C GLY A 104 -1.74 21.48 -0.76
N LEU A 105 -2.10 20.25 -0.35
CA LEU A 105 -2.32 19.92 1.06
C LEU A 105 -1.13 20.39 1.91
N LYS A 106 -1.45 21.04 3.04
CA LYS A 106 -0.46 21.56 3.99
C LYS A 106 -0.23 20.53 5.08
N TYR A 107 0.86 19.77 4.93
CA TYR A 107 1.34 18.83 5.93
C TYR A 107 2.25 19.55 6.94
N ASN A 108 1.95 19.42 8.23
CA ASN A 108 2.68 20.08 9.31
C ASN A 108 3.25 19.05 10.30
N GLN A 109 4.56 19.03 10.44
CA GLN A 109 5.27 18.22 11.43
C GLN A 109 5.36 19.01 12.75
N ALA A 110 4.26 19.04 13.51
CA ALA A 110 4.15 19.87 14.71
C ALA A 110 5.16 19.46 15.81
N THR A 111 5.49 18.17 15.91
CA THR A 111 6.61 17.64 16.70
C THR A 111 7.27 16.48 15.94
N GLN A 112 8.36 15.93 16.48
CA GLN A 112 9.07 14.78 15.89
C GLN A 112 8.23 13.50 15.77
N THR A 113 7.10 13.41 16.49
CA THR A 113 6.21 12.23 16.47
C THR A 113 4.74 12.62 16.35
N PHE A 114 4.42 13.90 16.17
CA PHE A 114 3.04 14.37 15.99
C PHE A 114 2.94 15.24 14.75
N HIS A 115 2.32 14.69 13.70
CA HIS A 115 2.11 15.40 12.45
C HIS A 115 0.63 15.60 12.20
N GLN A 116 0.27 16.67 11.50
CA GLN A 116 -1.12 17.04 11.27
C GLN A 116 -1.32 17.66 9.90
N TRP A 117 -2.55 17.55 9.39
CA TRP A 117 -3.01 18.24 8.20
C TRP A 117 -4.51 18.47 8.29
N ARG A 118 -5.02 19.32 7.41
CA ARG A 118 -6.44 19.67 7.33
C ARG A 118 -6.99 19.24 5.97
N ASP A 119 -8.16 18.62 5.98
CA ASP A 119 -9.02 18.49 4.80
C ASP A 119 -10.18 19.52 4.88
N ALA A 120 -11.15 19.44 3.96
CA ALA A 120 -12.27 20.38 3.91
C ALA A 120 -13.17 20.39 5.16
N ARG A 121 -13.14 19.35 6.00
CA ARG A 121 -14.08 19.14 7.13
C ARG A 121 -13.40 18.86 8.46
N GLN A 122 -12.19 18.32 8.44
CA GLN A 122 -11.55 17.71 9.58
C GLN A 122 -10.05 18.03 9.60
N VAL A 123 -9.52 18.30 10.79
CA VAL A 123 -8.07 18.24 11.03
C VAL A 123 -7.74 16.86 11.54
N TYR A 124 -6.81 16.20 10.86
CA TYR A 124 -6.25 14.92 11.30
C TYR A 124 -4.90 15.14 11.96
N GLY A 125 -4.62 14.34 12.98
CA GLY A 125 -3.34 14.25 13.64
C GLY A 125 -2.91 12.81 13.73
N LEU A 126 -1.63 12.54 13.48
CA LEU A 126 -1.01 11.24 13.69
C LEU A 126 0.02 11.35 14.80
N ASN A 127 -0.21 10.63 15.89
CA ASN A 127 0.77 10.46 16.97
C ASN A 127 1.51 9.13 16.75
N PHE A 128 2.71 9.22 16.17
CA PHE A 128 3.51 8.07 15.76
C PHE A 128 4.09 7.31 16.95
N GLY A 129 4.20 6.00 16.80
CA GLY A 129 4.78 5.13 17.83
C GLY A 129 6.30 5.28 17.99
N SER A 130 6.96 5.88 17.00
CA SER A 130 8.42 6.11 16.97
C SER A 130 8.74 7.30 16.06
N LYS A 131 9.97 7.83 16.15
CA LYS A 131 10.45 8.88 15.24
C LYS A 131 10.67 8.33 13.83
N GLU A 132 11.07 7.07 13.75
CA GLU A 132 11.32 6.33 12.51
C GLU A 132 10.00 6.20 11.72
N ASP A 133 8.91 5.80 12.38
CA ASP A 133 7.56 5.77 11.79
C ASP A 133 7.15 7.15 11.26
N ALA A 134 7.40 8.20 12.06
CA ALA A 134 7.06 9.57 11.71
C ALA A 134 7.83 10.05 10.46
N ASN A 135 9.13 9.77 10.40
CA ASN A 135 10.01 10.14 9.30
C ASN A 135 9.66 9.38 8.02
N VAL A 136 9.41 8.07 8.09
CA VAL A 136 8.99 7.26 6.93
C VAL A 136 7.69 7.80 6.36
N PHE A 137 6.71 8.10 7.22
CA PHE A 137 5.43 8.65 6.79
C PHE A 137 5.58 10.05 6.19
N ALA A 138 6.37 10.92 6.81
CA ALA A 138 6.62 12.27 6.31
C ALA A 138 7.29 12.26 4.93
N SER A 139 8.32 11.43 4.73
CA SER A 139 9.00 11.30 3.43
C SER A 139 8.03 10.86 2.32
N ALA A 140 7.19 9.87 2.60
CA ALA A 140 6.17 9.41 1.64
C ALA A 140 5.09 10.47 1.36
N MET A 141 4.67 11.22 2.39
CA MET A 141 3.73 12.33 2.23
C MET A 141 4.32 13.44 1.36
N MET A 142 5.57 13.85 1.61
CA MET A 142 6.25 14.87 0.79
C MET A 142 6.37 14.42 -0.67
N HIS A 143 6.75 13.16 -0.90
CA HIS A 143 6.81 12.58 -2.24
C HIS A 143 5.44 12.61 -2.95
N ALA A 144 4.37 12.20 -2.26
CA ALA A 144 3.02 12.25 -2.82
C ALA A 144 2.61 13.68 -3.22
N LEU A 145 2.92 14.68 -2.38
CA LEU A 145 2.62 16.08 -2.66
C LEU A 145 3.44 16.62 -3.85
N GLU A 146 4.71 16.23 -3.97
CA GLU A 146 5.57 16.60 -5.10
C GLU A 146 5.02 16.04 -6.43
N VAL A 147 4.63 14.76 -6.44
CA VAL A 147 4.03 14.11 -7.61
C VAL A 147 2.74 14.81 -8.03
N LEU A 148 1.85 15.12 -7.08
CA LEU A 148 0.61 15.86 -7.34
C LEU A 148 0.86 17.29 -7.84
N ASN A 149 1.91 17.95 -7.33
CA ASN A 149 2.25 19.31 -7.74
C ASN A 149 2.83 19.35 -9.17
N SER A 150 3.56 18.31 -9.56
CA SER A 150 4.22 18.19 -10.87
C SER A 150 3.26 17.92 -12.04
N GLN A 151 1.99 17.58 -11.79
CA GLN A 151 1.03 17.30 -12.87
C GLN A 151 0.64 18.53 -13.69
N ASP A 152 0.80 19.76 -13.19
CA ASP A 152 0.41 20.98 -13.92
C ASP A 152 1.42 21.43 -14.97
N SER A 153 2.65 20.91 -14.96
CA SER A 153 3.70 21.32 -15.92
C SER A 153 3.64 20.58 -17.27
N GLY A 154 2.62 19.74 -17.48
CA GLY A 154 2.55 18.78 -18.59
C GLY A 154 1.73 19.18 -19.82
N THR A 155 0.95 20.26 -19.82
CA THR A 155 0.24 20.69 -21.04
C THR A 155 1.14 21.59 -21.90
N CYS A 156 2.20 21.02 -22.45
CA CYS A 156 2.71 21.52 -23.73
C CYS A 156 1.68 21.12 -24.77
N SER A 157 0.79 22.05 -25.11
CA SER A 157 -0.13 21.95 -26.24
C SER A 157 0.69 21.76 -27.51
N LYS A 158 0.94 20.49 -27.88
CA LYS A 158 1.16 20.15 -29.28
C LYS A 158 -0.22 20.06 -29.92
N SER A 159 -0.50 21.03 -30.78
CA SER A 159 -1.12 20.91 -32.11
C SER A 159 -1.51 22.29 -32.60
#